data_AF-W7IZF9-F1
#
_entry.id   AF-W7IZF9-F1
#
_cell.length_a   1.000
_cell.length_b   1.000
_cell.length_c   1.000
_cell.angle_alpha   90.00
_cell.angle_beta   90.00
_cell.angle_gamma   90.00
#
_symmetry.space_group_name_H-M   'P 1'
#
loop_
_entity.id
_entity.type
_entity.pdbx_description
1 polymer ?
#
loop_
_entity_poly.entity_id
_entity_poly.type
_entity_poly.pdbx_seq_one_letter_code
_entity_poly.pdbx_strand_id
1 'polypeptide(L)'
;MAFMESWRLFATALLVAAGLVLVLVAMAKVRDRTGRGSSVAVAGAVSMALLALLCLLVLTVLPQPVAWGAVLVVGAAVSVLLLVG
;
A
#
# COMPACT_ATOMS: atom_id res chain seq x y z
N MET A 1 0.84 -0.71 28.29
CA MET A 1 0.74 -0.82 26.82
C MET A 1 2.05 -1.44 26.37
N ALA A 2 2.07 -2.73 26.04
CA ALA A 2 3.30 -3.40 25.66
C ALA A 2 3.97 -2.58 24.54
N PHE A 3 5.27 -2.33 24.69
CA PHE A 3 6.08 -1.65 23.68
C PHE A 3 6.09 -2.56 22.44
N MET A 4 5.13 -2.39 21.52
CA MET A 4 5.29 -2.93 20.18
C MET A 4 6.61 -2.41 19.65
N GLU A 5 7.46 -3.29 19.08
CA GLU A 5 8.77 -2.83 18.65
C GLU A 5 8.62 -1.63 17.71
N SER A 6 9.26 -0.52 18.10
CA SER A 6 9.11 0.80 17.46
C SER A 6 9.30 0.73 15.93
N TRP A 7 10.17 -0.17 15.44
CA TRP A 7 10.39 -0.39 14.02
C TRP A 7 9.13 -0.84 13.25
N ARG A 8 8.20 -1.58 13.89
CA ARG A 8 6.93 -2.02 13.28
C ARG A 8 6.01 -0.85 13.02
N LEU A 9 5.96 0.12 13.95
CA LEU A 9 5.16 1.33 13.79
C LEU A 9 5.67 2.16 12.63
N PHE A 10 6.98 2.36 12.53
CA PHE A 10 7.58 3.09 11.40
C PHE A 10 7.34 2.39 10.06
N ALA A 11 7.58 1.07 9.99
CA ALA A 11 7.35 0.30 8.78
C ALA A 11 5.88 0.39 8.35
N THR A 12 4.95 0.24 9.30
CA THR A 12 3.51 0.32 9.03
C THR A 12 3.09 1.71 8.55
N ALA A 13 3.57 2.77 9.19
CA ALA A 13 3.25 4.15 8.80
C ALA A 13 3.76 4.47 7.38
N LEU A 14 4.99 4.06 7.05
CA LEU A 14 5.56 4.19 5.71
C LEU A 14 4.74 3.41 4.67
N LEU A 15 4.33 2.19 5.01
CA LEU A 15 3.56 1.32 4.11
C LEU A 15 2.16 1.89 3.87
N VAL A 16 1.50 2.41 4.90
CA VAL A 16 0.22 3.11 4.77
C VAL A 16 0.38 4.34 3.89
N ALA A 17 1.37 5.19 4.14
CA ALA A 17 1.58 6.41 3.35
C ALA A 17 1.81 6.11 1.87
N ALA A 18 2.76 5.21 1.55
CA ALA A 18 3.05 4.83 0.17
C ALA A 18 1.87 4.07 -0.47
N GLY A 19 1.31 3.08 0.24
CA GLY A 19 0.20 2.28 -0.26
C GLY A 19 -1.03 3.10 -0.61
N LEU A 20 -1.35 4.13 0.18
CA LEU A 20 -2.52 4.98 -0.07
C LEU A 20 -2.37 5.79 -1.37
N VAL A 21 -1.17 6.29 -1.66
CA VAL A 21 -0.86 6.90 -2.96
C VAL A 21 -1.03 5.89 -4.10
N LEU A 22 -0.53 4.67 -3.91
CA LEU A 22 -0.65 3.58 -4.90
C LEU A 22 -2.12 3.23 -5.21
N VAL A 23 -2.99 3.19 -4.19
CA VAL A 23 -4.43 2.98 -4.33
C VAL A 23 -5.08 4.10 -5.16
N LEU A 24 -4.73 5.37 -4.89
CA LEU A 24 -5.25 6.51 -5.66
C LEU A 24 -4.80 6.47 -7.12
N VAL A 25 -3.53 6.14 -7.38
CA VAL A 25 -2.99 6.00 -8.73
C VAL A 25 -3.65 4.84 -9.46
N ALA A 26 -3.91 3.72 -8.79
CA ALA A 26 -4.61 2.58 -9.38
C ALA A 26 -6.05 2.95 -9.77
N MET A 27 -6.77 3.66 -8.92
CA MET A 27 -8.11 4.18 -9.24
C MET A 27 -8.08 5.14 -10.43
N ALA A 28 -7.11 6.05 -10.48
CA ALA A 28 -6.94 6.97 -11.61
C ALA A 28 -6.68 6.20 -12.92
N LYS A 29 -5.74 5.25 -12.94
CA LYS A 29 -5.46 4.44 -14.14
C LYS A 29 -6.65 3.60 -14.61
N VAL A 30 -7.42 3.04 -13.68
CA VAL A 30 -8.64 2.29 -14.04
C VAL A 30 -9.70 3.23 -14.59
N ARG A 31 -9.83 4.43 -14.04
CA ARG A 31 -10.74 5.46 -14.56
C ARG A 31 -10.36 5.84 -15.99
N ASP A 32 -9.08 6.10 -16.24
CA ASP A 32 -8.59 6.53 -17.55
C ASP A 32 -8.77 5.44 -18.62
N ARG A 33 -8.66 4.16 -18.24
CA ARG A 33 -8.83 3.03 -19.17
C ARG A 33 -10.30 2.67 -19.45
N THR A 34 -11.18 2.82 -18.46
CA THR A 34 -12.54 2.27 -18.53
C THR A 34 -13.63 3.32 -18.65
N GLY A 35 -13.39 4.55 -18.19
CA GLY A 35 -14.39 5.61 -18.07
C GLY A 35 -15.56 5.29 -17.13
N ARG A 36 -15.54 4.17 -16.40
CA ARG A 36 -16.67 3.67 -15.60
C ARG A 36 -16.37 3.72 -14.10
N GLY A 37 -17.21 4.43 -13.35
CA GLY A 37 -17.05 4.58 -11.89
C GLY A 37 -17.14 3.26 -11.11
N SER A 38 -17.93 2.28 -11.59
CA SER A 38 -18.04 0.96 -10.95
C SER A 38 -16.73 0.18 -10.97
N SER A 39 -15.99 0.21 -12.08
CA SER A 39 -14.67 -0.42 -12.19
C SER A 39 -13.63 0.24 -11.29
N VAL A 40 -13.69 1.57 -11.15
CA VAL A 40 -12.82 2.34 -10.25
C VAL A 40 -13.09 1.97 -8.79
N ALA A 41 -14.35 1.86 -8.39
CA ALA A 41 -14.73 1.50 -7.02
C ALA A 41 -14.25 0.09 -6.66
N VAL A 42 -14.39 -0.88 -7.56
CA VAL A 42 -13.89 -2.25 -7.34
C VAL A 42 -12.37 -2.26 -7.24
N ALA A 43 -11.66 -1.57 -8.14
CA ALA A 43 -10.19 -1.48 -8.08
C ALA A 43 -9.70 -0.81 -6.79
N GLY A 44 -10.36 0.27 -6.36
CA GLY A 44 -10.10 0.93 -5.09
C GLY A 44 -10.31 0.02 -3.90
N ALA A 45 -11.45 -0.68 -3.83
CA ALA A 45 -11.76 -1.59 -2.74
C ALA A 45 -10.75 -2.76 -2.64
N VAL A 46 -10.40 -3.38 -3.76
CA VAL A 46 -9.43 -4.50 -3.79
C VAL A 46 -8.04 -4.04 -3.39
N SER A 47 -7.56 -2.93 -3.94
CA SER A 47 -6.24 -2.39 -3.60
C SER A 47 -6.15 -1.93 -2.14
N MET A 48 -7.22 -1.32 -1.62
CA MET A 48 -7.30 -0.93 -0.21
C MET A 48 -7.33 -2.14 0.73
N ALA A 49 -8.06 -3.20 0.38
CA ALA A 49 -8.11 -4.44 1.16
C ALA A 49 -6.74 -5.13 1.22
N LEU A 50 -6.02 -5.18 0.10
CA LEU A 50 -4.65 -5.71 0.05
C LEU A 50 -3.69 -4.90 0.92
N LEU A 51 -3.79 -3.57 0.90
CA LEU A 51 -2.98 -2.69 1.75
C LEU A 51 -3.26 -2.92 3.24
N ALA A 52 -4.54 -3.01 3.62
CA ALA A 52 -4.94 -3.29 4.99
C ALA A 52 -4.43 -4.67 5.45
N LEU A 53 -4.51 -5.68 4.60
CA LEU A 53 -3.97 -7.01 4.87
C LEU A 53 -2.45 -6.98 5.08
N LEU A 54 -1.71 -6.29 4.21
CA LEU A 54 -0.25 -6.10 4.33
C LEU A 54 0.13 -5.42 5.65
N CYS A 55 -0.60 -4.36 6.01
CA CYS A 55 -0.43 -3.64 7.27
C CYS A 55 -0.64 -4.57 8.48
N LEU A 56 -1.71 -5.36 8.49
CA LEU A 56 -1.99 -6.35 9.53
C LEU A 56 -0.90 -7.43 9.60
N LEU A 57 -0.37 -7.88 8.46
CA LEU A 57 0.71 -8.86 8.41
C LEU A 57 2.01 -8.33 9.04
N VAL A 58 2.39 -7.08 8.71
CA VAL A 58 3.54 -6.38 9.32
C VAL A 58 3.36 -6.25 10.84
N LEU A 59 2.14 -5.93 11.28
CA LEU A 59 1.77 -5.76 12.70
C LEU A 59 1.64 -7.05 13.49
N THR A 60 1.48 -8.21 12.85
CA THR A 60 1.24 -9.48 13.56
C THR A 60 2.42 -10.43 13.45
N VAL A 61 2.81 -10.84 12.24
CA VAL A 61 3.64 -12.04 12.04
C VAL A 61 4.89 -11.85 11.17
N LEU A 62 5.05 -10.69 10.51
CA LEU A 62 6.16 -10.52 9.57
C LEU A 62 7.51 -10.32 10.28
N PRO A 63 8.55 -11.09 9.89
CA PRO A 63 9.90 -10.85 10.36
C PRO A 63 10.42 -9.52 9.79
N GLN A 64 11.26 -8.84 10.57
CA GLN A 64 11.81 -7.52 10.26
C GLN A 64 12.30 -7.34 8.81
N PRO A 65 13.15 -8.21 8.23
CA PRO A 65 13.62 -8.03 6.84
C PRO A 65 12.49 -8.08 5.81
N VAL A 66 11.46 -8.90 6.03
CA VAL A 66 10.33 -9.03 5.09
C VAL A 66 9.44 -7.79 5.15
N ALA A 67 9.21 -7.22 6.33
CA ALA A 67 8.46 -5.98 6.49
C ALA A 67 9.13 -4.81 5.77
N TRP A 68 10.44 -4.63 5.96
CA TRP A 68 11.20 -3.59 5.25
C TRP A 68 11.29 -3.85 3.75
N GLY A 69 11.39 -5.11 3.32
CA GLY A 69 11.28 -5.48 1.91
C GLY A 69 9.95 -5.04 1.29
N ALA A 70 8.83 -5.25 1.98
CA ALA A 70 7.52 -4.80 1.52
C ALA A 70 7.45 -3.27 1.42
N VAL A 71 7.99 -2.54 2.41
CA VAL A 71 8.07 -1.07 2.37
C VAL A 71 8.86 -0.60 1.15
N LEU A 72 10.02 -1.21 0.87
CA LEU A 72 10.83 -0.88 -0.30
C LEU A 72 10.11 -1.16 -1.62
N VAL A 73 9.43 -2.31 -1.73
CA VAL A 73 8.67 -2.67 -2.94
C VAL A 73 7.51 -1.70 -3.18
N VAL A 74 6.72 -1.41 -2.15
CA VAL A 74 5.58 -0.48 -2.26
C VAL A 74 6.08 0.93 -2.55
N GLY A 75 7.13 1.39 -1.86
CA GLY A 75 7.75 2.68 -2.09
C GLY A 75 8.28 2.81 -3.53
N ALA A 76 9.03 1.82 -4.01
CA ALA A 76 9.55 1.81 -5.38
C ALA A 76 8.42 1.81 -6.42
N ALA A 77 7.38 1.00 -6.21
CA ALA A 77 6.22 0.97 -7.10
C ALA A 77 5.52 2.34 -7.20
N VAL A 78 5.31 3.01 -6.06
CA VAL A 78 4.77 4.39 -6.05
C VAL A 78 5.70 5.35 -6.78
N SER A 79 6.99 5.35 -6.46
CA SER A 79 7.96 6.24 -7.11
C SER A 79 7.99 6.05 -8.62
N VAL A 80 8.06 4.81 -9.11
CA VAL A 80 8.03 4.52 -10.55
C VAL A 80 6.72 4.98 -11.16
N LEU A 81 5.58 4.68 -10.53
CA LEU A 81 4.27 5.09 -11.04
C LEU A 81 4.08 6.60 -11.09
N LEU A 82 4.66 7.35 -10.14
CA LEU A 82 4.62 8.81 -10.11
C LEU A 82 5.61 9.46 -11.09
N LEU A 83 6.73 8.80 -11.37
CA LEU A 83 7.74 9.30 -12.32
C LEU A 83 7.39 8.99 -13.78
N VAL A 84 6.69 7.87 -14.02
CA VAL A 84 6.24 7.44 -15.35
C VAL A 84 4.83 7.93 -15.68
N GLY A 85 4.04 8.25 -14.64
CA GLY A 85 2.63 8.63 -14.74
C GLY A 85 2.39 10.02 -15.31
#